data_AF-A0A946CE79-F1
#
_entry.id   AF-A0A946CE79-F1
#
_cell.length_a   1.000
_cell.length_b   1.000
_cell.length_c   1.000
_cell.angle_alpha   90.00
_cell.angle_beta   90.00
_cell.angle_gamma   90.00
#
_symmetry.space_group_name_H-M   'P 1'
#
loop_
_entity.id
_entity.type
_entity.pdbx_description
1 polymer ?
#
loop_
_entity_poly.entity_id
_entity_poly.type
_entity_poly.pdbx_seq_one_letter_code
_entity_poly.pdbx_strand_id
1 'polypeptide(L)' 'DVPLVNLLGQWTGCPITYAGGVRGLDDLNLINEASEGRLDATVGSSLDLFGGTGVSYESLLNWNHGTSAT' A
#
# COMPACT_ATOMS: atom_id res chain seq x y z
N ASP A 1 -7.45 -5.72 5.07
CA ASP A 1 -7.90 -6.15 6.40
C ASP A 1 -6.85 -5.71 7.41
N VAL A 2 -7.19 -4.79 8.33
CA VAL A 2 -6.21 -4.14 9.23
C VAL A 2 -5.57 -5.13 10.21
N PRO A 3 -6.34 -5.99 10.92
CA PRO A 3 -5.76 -7.07 11.73
C PRO A 3 -4.70 -7.92 11.01
N LEU A 4 -4.94 -8.27 9.74
CA LEU A 4 -3.97 -9.04 8.96
C LEU A 4 -2.70 -8.23 8.68
N VAL A 5 -2.84 -6.96 8.29
CA VAL A 5 -1.68 -6.08 8.03
C VAL A 5 -0.87 -5.87 9.31
N ASN A 6 -1.52 -5.66 10.46
CA ASN A 6 -0.85 -5.55 11.76
C ASN A 6 -0.04 -6.82 12.09
N LEU A 7 -0.65 -7.99 11.91
CA LEU A 7 0.02 -9.28 12.16
C LEU A 7 1.24 -9.46 11.27
N LEU A 8 1.09 -9.20 9.96
CA LEU A 8 2.19 -9.31 9.00
C LEU A 8 3.26 -8.24 9.25
N GLY A 9 2.86 -7.06 9.74
CA GLY A 9 3.78 -6.03 10.19
C GLY A 9 4.72 -6.52 11.28
N GLN A 10 4.35 -7.48 12.13
CA GLN A 10 5.26 -7.99 13.17
C GLN A 10 6.31 -8.98 12.64
N TRP A 11 6.19 -9.42 11.38
CA TRP A 11 7.11 -10.37 10.77
C TRP A 11 8.43 -9.71 10.36
N THR A 12 9.55 -10.30 10.74
CA THR A 12 10.90 -9.80 10.46
C THR A 12 11.73 -10.72 9.56
N GLY A 13 11.10 -11.76 8.98
CA GLY A 13 11.78 -12.74 8.14
C GLY A 13 12.12 -12.22 6.75
N CYS A 14 11.12 -12.22 5.86
CA CYS A 14 11.25 -11.78 4.47
C CYS A 14 10.34 -10.56 4.22
N PRO A 15 10.68 -9.68 3.26
CA PRO A 15 9.80 -8.60 2.83
C PRO A 15 8.43 -9.13 2.40
N ILE A 16 7.38 -8.36 2.69
CA ILE A 16 5.99 -8.73 2.40
C ILE A 16 5.37 -7.65 1.52
N THR A 17 4.74 -8.09 0.44
CA THR A 17 3.87 -7.26 -0.39
C THR A 17 2.41 -7.70 -0.23
N TYR A 18 1.57 -6.81 0.28
CA TYR A 18 0.14 -7.06 0.47
C TYR A 18 -0.64 -6.87 -0.84
N ALA A 19 -1.35 -7.91 -1.26
CA ALA A 19 -2.21 -7.91 -2.45
C ALA A 19 -3.67 -8.25 -2.10
N GLY A 20 -4.38 -7.28 -1.53
CA GLY A 20 -5.75 -7.48 -1.02
C GLY A 20 -6.73 -6.37 -1.39
N GLY A 21 -6.69 -5.89 -2.64
CA GLY A 21 -7.71 -5.01 -3.21
C GLY A 21 -7.62 -3.55 -2.77
N VAL A 22 -6.42 -2.96 -2.75
CA VAL A 22 -6.20 -1.54 -2.48
C VAL A 22 -7.01 -0.68 -3.45
N ARG A 23 -7.82 0.26 -2.94
CA ARG A 23 -8.71 1.11 -3.74
C ARG A 23 -8.16 2.50 -4.00
N GLY A 24 -7.18 2.96 -3.23
CA GLY A 24 -6.53 4.25 -3.44
C GLY A 24 -5.53 4.59 -2.34
N LEU A 25 -5.17 5.88 -2.24
CA LEU A 25 -4.15 6.35 -1.30
C LEU A 25 -4.53 6.14 0.18
N ASP A 26 -5.80 6.24 0.53
CA ASP A 26 -6.25 6.04 1.92
C ASP A 26 -5.98 4.61 2.40
N ASP A 27 -6.20 3.62 1.54
CA ASP A 27 -5.87 2.23 1.83
C ASP A 27 -4.35 2.02 1.95
N LEU A 28 -3.54 2.72 1.14
CA LEU A 28 -2.08 2.67 1.24
C LEU A 28 -1.58 3.28 2.55
N ASN A 29 -2.13 4.43 2.96
CA ASN A 29 -1.82 5.06 4.24
C ASN A 29 -2.18 4.14 5.40
N LEU A 30 -3.37 3.54 5.36
CA LEU A 30 -3.81 2.58 6.38
C LEU A 30 -2.90 1.36 6.46
N ILE A 31 -2.43 0.83 5.32
CA ILE A 31 -1.48 -0.29 5.29
C ILE A 31 -0.13 0.13 5.86
N ASN A 32 0.37 1.30 5.48
CA ASN A 32 1.64 1.83 5.96
C ASN A 32 1.61 2.05 7.49
N GLU A 33 0.53 2.64 8.01
CA GLU A 33 0.34 2.85 9.46
C GLU A 33 0.23 1.52 10.22
N ALA A 34 -0.64 0.61 9.77
CA ALA A 34 -0.86 -0.69 10.42
C ALA A 34 0.38 -1.59 10.40
N SER A 35 1.19 -1.51 9.34
CA SER A 35 2.44 -2.29 9.24
C SER A 35 3.66 -1.60 9.85
N GLU A 36 3.51 -0.38 10.38
CA GLU A 36 4.63 0.47 10.80
C GLU A 36 5.68 0.64 9.68
N GLY A 37 5.20 0.80 8.44
CA GLY A 37 6.03 0.99 7.24
C GLY A 37 6.76 -0.26 6.75
N ARG A 38 6.42 -1.45 7.25
CA ARG A 38 7.16 -2.69 6.92
C ARG A 38 6.56 -3.52 5.78
N LEU A 39 5.36 -3.18 5.32
CA LEU A 39 4.73 -3.85 4.19
C LEU A 39 4.67 -2.94 2.97
N ASP A 40 4.97 -3.52 1.81
CA ASP A 40 4.59 -2.95 0.52
C ASP A 40 3.15 -3.33 0.19
N ALA A 41 2.54 -2.66 -0.79
CA ALA A 41 1.19 -2.96 -1.25
C ALA A 41 1.07 -2.90 -2.77
N THR A 42 0.23 -3.76 -3.34
CA THR A 42 -0.11 -3.72 -4.76
C THR A 42 -1.38 -2.92 -5.02
N VAL A 43 -1.36 -2.08 -6.04
CA VAL A 43 -2.56 -1.43 -6.60
C VAL A 43 -2.80 -2.00 -7.99
N GLY A 44 -3.98 -2.60 -8.20
CA GLY A 44 -4.37 -3.26 -9.44
C GLY A 44 -5.58 -2.60 -10.08
N SER A 45 -6.74 -3.24 -10.01
CA SER A 45 -7.98 -2.82 -10.69
C SER A 45 -8.49 -1.42 -10.37
N SER A 46 -8.03 -0.79 -9.29
CA SER A 46 -8.37 0.58 -8.91
C SER A 46 -7.53 1.66 -9.61
N LEU A 47 -6.40 1.26 -10.20
CA LEU A 47 -5.48 2.14 -10.91
C LEU A 47 -6.05 2.59 -12.26
N ASP A 48 -5.90 3.87 -12.57
CA ASP A 48 -6.31 4.47 -13.85
C ASP A 48 -5.75 3.76 -15.09
N LEU A 49 -4.51 3.29 -15.05
CA LEU A 49 -3.87 2.53 -16.13
C LEU A 49 -4.62 1.24 -16.49
N PHE A 50 -5.41 0.69 -15.56
CA PHE A 50 -6.20 -0.52 -15.75
C PHE A 50 -7.71 -0.24 -15.86
N GLY A 51 -8.09 1.01 -16.12
CA GLY A 51 -9.49 1.45 -16.25
C GLY A 51 -10.20 1.70 -14.92
N GLY A 52 -9.46 1.70 -13.80
CA GLY A 52 -9.98 2.08 -12.49
C GLY A 52 -10.11 3.59 -12.31
N THR A 53 -10.82 4.00 -11.27
CA THR A 53 -11.00 5.42 -10.91
C THR A 53 -10.63 5.70 -9.46
N GLY A 54 -9.96 4.75 -8.79
CA GLY A 54 -9.67 4.82 -7.37
C GLY A 54 -8.40 5.61 -7.05
N VAL A 55 -7.39 5.53 -7.92
CA VAL A 55 -6.15 6.31 -7.83
C VAL A 55 -5.46 6.41 -9.19
N SER A 56 -4.76 7.53 -9.44
CA SER A 56 -3.94 7.66 -10.64
C SER A 56 -2.52 7.14 -10.43
N TYR A 57 -1.88 6.67 -11.50
CA TYR A 57 -0.47 6.29 -11.45
C TYR A 57 0.44 7.42 -10.97
N GLU A 58 0.15 8.66 -11.40
CA GLU A 58 0.88 9.85 -10.96
C GLU A 58 0.75 10.08 -9.44
N SER A 59 -0.45 9.91 -8.86
CA SER A 59 -0.64 10.00 -7.42
C SER A 59 0.17 8.95 -6.65
N LEU A 60 0.28 7.73 -7.17
CA LEU A 60 1.11 6.68 -6.58
C LEU A 60 2.60 7.01 -6.64
N LEU A 61 3.09 7.55 -7.76
CA LEU A 61 4.48 8.01 -7.88
C LEU A 61 4.80 9.11 -6.87
N ASN A 62 3.92 10.11 -6.76
CA ASN A 62 4.08 11.22 -5.82
C ASN A 62 4.08 10.73 -4.37
N TRP A 63 3.19 9.79 -4.02
CA TRP A 63 3.15 9.17 -2.70
C TRP A 63 4.47 8.43 -2.40
N ASN A 64 4.95 7.59 -3.32
CA ASN A 64 6.23 6.87 -3.15
C ASN A 64 7.42 7.82 -2.97
N HIS A 65 7.47 8.94 -3.70
CA HIS A 65 8.55 9.92 -3.57
C HIS A 65 8.50 10.68 -2.23
N GLY A 66 7.30 10.93 -1.69
CA GLY A 66 7.10 11.57 -0.38
C GLY A 66 7.49 10.69 0.81
N THR A 67 7.54 9.37 0.62
CA THR A 67 7.85 8.37 1.67
C THR A 67 9.35 8.05 1.75
N SER A 68 10.24 8.99 1.42
CA SER A 68 11.68 8.79 1.61
C SER A 68 11.97 8.59 3.10
N ALA A 69 12.32 7.35 3.46
CA ALA A 69 12.56 6.88 4.83
C ALA A 69 13.51 7.82 5.59
N THR A 70 13.03 8.36 6.71
CA THR A 70 13.86 8.87 7.81
C THR A 70 14.14 7.76 8.81
#